data_AF-A0A7S2MXP8-F1
#
_entry.id   AF-A0A7S2MXP8-F1
#
_cell.length_a   1.000
_cell.length_b   1.000
_cell.length_c   1.000
_cell.angle_alpha   90.00
_cell.angle_beta   90.00
_cell.angle_gamma   90.00
#
_symmetry.space_group_name_H-M   'P 1'
#
loop_
_entity.id
_entity.type
_entity.pdbx_description
1 polymer ?
#
loop_
_entity_poly.entity_id
_entity_poly.type
_entity_poly.pdbx_seq_one_letter_code
_entity_poly.pdbx_strand_id
1 'polypeptide(L)'
;ALGDIGGQQAVDALINGLYSHQPGSVRGRVVEILGNIRATQAVPALITVFQTHQEMKVRGWAAEALGDIGGQQAVDALINGLYSHQPGSVRGRVVEILGNIRATQAVPALITVFQTHQEMKVRGWAAEALGDIGG
;
A
#
# COMPACT_ATOMS: atom_id res chain seq x y z
N ALA A 1 -23.62 -1.65 -18.47
CA ALA A 1 -24.36 -2.91 -18.72
C ALA A 1 -24.72 -3.55 -17.37
N LEU A 2 -25.73 -4.42 -17.29
CA LEU A 2 -26.12 -5.08 -16.01
C LEU A 2 -24.96 -5.85 -15.33
N GLY A 3 -23.97 -6.30 -16.10
CA GLY A 3 -22.74 -6.91 -15.58
C GLY A 3 -21.84 -5.94 -14.79
N ASP A 4 -21.82 -4.65 -15.13
CA ASP A 4 -21.01 -3.64 -14.42
C ASP A 4 -21.61 -3.31 -13.05
N ILE A 5 -22.95 -3.35 -12.93
CA ILE A 5 -23.68 -3.11 -11.68
C ILE A 5 -23.36 -4.23 -10.67
N GLY A 6 -23.31 -5.49 -11.13
CA GLY A 6 -22.91 -6.62 -10.29
C GLY A 6 -21.45 -6.55 -9.85
N GLY A 7 -20.55 -6.07 -10.71
CA GLY A 7 -19.15 -5.82 -10.37
C GLY A 7 -19.00 -4.72 -9.31
N GLN A 8 -19.73 -3.61 -9.46
CA GLN A 8 -19.64 -2.49 -8.52
C GLN A 8 -20.20 -2.83 -7.14
N GLN A 9 -21.35 -3.53 -7.08
CA GLN A 9 -21.90 -4.03 -5.81
C GLN A 9 -20.95 -5.00 -5.09
N ALA A 10 -20.24 -5.85 -5.84
CA ALA A 10 -19.23 -6.74 -5.27
C ALA A 10 -18.06 -5.95 -4.66
N VAL A 11 -17.59 -4.90 -5.32
CA VAL A 11 -16.52 -4.05 -4.77
C VAL A 11 -16.98 -3.28 -3.54
N ASP A 12 -18.21 -2.76 -3.53
CA ASP A 12 -18.75 -2.07 -2.36
C ASP A 12 -18.86 -3.01 -1.15
N ALA A 13 -19.28 -4.26 -1.38
CA ALA A 13 -19.31 -5.29 -0.34
C ALA A 13 -17.90 -5.59 0.20
N LEU A 14 -16.89 -5.66 -0.68
CA LEU A 14 -15.49 -5.85 -0.27
C LEU A 14 -14.97 -4.66 0.53
N ILE A 15 -15.24 -3.42 0.11
CA ILE A 15 -14.87 -2.21 0.85
C ILE A 15 -15.48 -2.23 2.26
N ASN A 16 -16.77 -2.56 2.38
CA ASN A 16 -17.42 -2.71 3.68
C ASN A 16 -16.79 -3.81 4.54
N GLY A 17 -16.34 -4.89 3.90
CA GLY A 17 -15.62 -5.99 4.55
C GLY A 17 -14.34 -5.55 5.29
N LEU A 18 -13.67 -4.48 4.83
CA LEU A 18 -12.48 -3.93 5.48
C LEU A 18 -12.74 -3.43 6.92
N TYR A 19 -13.95 -2.93 7.17
CA TYR A 19 -14.35 -2.32 8.44
C TYR A 19 -15.09 -3.29 9.37
N SER A 20 -15.51 -4.44 8.85
CA SER A 20 -16.22 -5.45 9.64
C SER A 20 -15.36 -6.05 10.76
N HIS A 21 -15.96 -6.57 11.83
CA HIS A 21 -15.26 -7.26 12.93
C HIS A 21 -14.63 -8.61 12.54
N GLN A 22 -14.36 -8.83 11.26
CA GLN A 22 -13.79 -10.08 10.77
C GLN A 22 -12.32 -10.22 11.22
N PRO A 23 -11.84 -11.47 11.36
CA PRO A 23 -10.44 -11.75 11.65
C PRO A 23 -9.51 -11.10 10.62
N GLY A 24 -8.28 -10.75 11.05
CA GLY A 24 -7.28 -10.16 10.17
C GLY A 24 -7.03 -10.98 8.90
N SER A 25 -7.08 -12.31 8.95
CA SER A 25 -6.94 -13.19 7.78
C SER A 25 -8.02 -12.98 6.71
N VAL A 26 -9.27 -12.74 7.11
CA VAL A 26 -10.37 -12.46 6.18
C VAL A 26 -10.18 -11.08 5.56
N ARG A 27 -9.80 -10.08 6.35
CA ARG A 27 -9.49 -8.73 5.83
C ARG A 27 -8.32 -8.75 4.85
N GLY A 28 -7.27 -9.53 5.13
CA GLY A 28 -6.15 -9.69 4.22
C GLY A 28 -6.58 -10.17 2.84
N ARG A 29 -7.49 -11.15 2.80
CA ARG A 29 -8.03 -11.67 1.55
C ARG A 29 -8.91 -10.64 0.82
N VAL A 30 -9.69 -9.84 1.55
CA VAL A 30 -10.46 -8.73 0.97
C VAL A 30 -9.52 -7.71 0.33
N VAL A 31 -8.47 -7.32 1.03
CA VAL A 31 -7.46 -6.37 0.54
C VAL A 31 -6.76 -6.91 -0.71
N GLU A 32 -6.34 -8.17 -0.70
CA GLU A 32 -5.73 -8.85 -1.85
C GLU A 32 -6.66 -8.86 -3.07
N ILE A 33 -7.95 -9.18 -2.89
CA ILE A 33 -8.92 -9.15 -3.99
C ILE A 33 -9.05 -7.74 -4.57
N LEU A 34 -9.15 -6.71 -3.72
CA LEU A 34 -9.26 -5.31 -4.14
C LEU A 34 -8.02 -4.85 -4.93
N GLY A 35 -6.83 -5.28 -4.52
CA GLY A 35 -5.58 -5.06 -5.25
C GLY A 35 -5.57 -5.72 -6.62
N ASN A 36 -5.87 -7.03 -6.66
CA ASN A 36 -5.85 -7.84 -7.88
C ASN A 36 -6.84 -7.36 -8.96
N ILE A 37 -8.04 -6.91 -8.55
CA ILE A 37 -9.03 -6.35 -9.49
C ILE A 37 -8.79 -4.87 -9.80
N ARG A 38 -7.75 -4.26 -9.21
CA ARG A 38 -7.39 -2.85 -9.34
C ARG A 38 -8.57 -1.91 -9.06
N ALA A 39 -9.28 -2.16 -7.96
CA ALA A 39 -10.45 -1.38 -7.56
C ALA A 39 -10.06 0.04 -7.10
N THR A 40 -9.98 0.98 -8.03
CA THR A 40 -9.63 2.39 -7.75
C THR A 40 -10.58 3.06 -6.75
N GLN A 41 -11.85 2.66 -6.74
CA GLN A 41 -12.84 3.12 -5.76
C GLN A 41 -12.51 2.70 -4.32
N ALA A 42 -11.67 1.68 -4.12
CA ALA A 42 -11.27 1.21 -2.80
C ALA A 42 -10.07 1.99 -2.23
N VAL A 43 -9.39 2.82 -3.03
CA VAL A 43 -8.19 3.55 -2.61
C VAL A 43 -8.40 4.34 -1.31
N PRO A 44 -9.47 5.15 -1.12
CA PRO A 44 -9.67 5.88 0.14
C PRO A 44 -9.80 4.96 1.37
N ALA A 45 -10.47 3.81 1.20
CA ALA A 45 -10.63 2.84 2.27
C ALA A 45 -9.31 2.13 2.61
N LEU A 46 -8.55 1.74 1.58
CA LEU A 46 -7.24 1.13 1.74
C LEU A 46 -6.23 2.07 2.38
N ILE A 47 -6.26 3.37 2.06
CA ILE A 47 -5.45 4.40 2.74
C ILE A 47 -5.79 4.45 4.23
N THR A 48 -7.08 4.44 4.57
CA THR A 48 -7.53 4.44 5.97
C THR A 48 -7.00 3.22 6.72
N VAL A 49 -7.11 2.03 6.12
CA VAL A 49 -6.59 0.77 6.69
C VAL A 49 -5.06 0.84 6.85
N PHE A 50 -4.35 1.28 5.82
CA PHE A 50 -2.89 1.44 5.82
C PHE A 50 -2.40 2.35 6.95
N GLN A 51 -3.11 3.45 7.21
CA GLN A 51 -2.71 4.45 8.20
C GLN A 51 -3.12 4.10 9.64
N THR A 52 -4.29 3.49 9.83
CA THR A 52 -4.95 3.45 11.15
C THR A 52 -5.13 2.05 11.72
N HIS A 53 -5.05 0.98 10.92
CA HIS A 53 -5.38 -0.36 11.40
C HIS A 53 -4.45 -0.82 12.54
N GLN A 54 -4.95 -1.53 13.55
CA GLN A 54 -4.12 -1.91 14.70
C GLN A 54 -3.09 -3.00 14.37
N GLU A 55 -3.47 -3.95 13.52
CA GLU A 55 -2.58 -5.04 13.08
C GLU A 55 -1.63 -4.59 11.96
N MET A 56 -0.32 -4.70 12.20
CA MET A 56 0.73 -4.34 11.24
C MET A 56 0.65 -5.15 9.94
N LYS A 57 0.24 -6.42 10.04
CA LYS A 57 0.07 -7.31 8.87
C LYS A 57 -0.99 -6.77 7.91
N VAL A 58 -2.10 -6.28 8.46
CA VAL A 58 -3.20 -5.71 7.67
C VAL A 58 -2.80 -4.39 7.03
N ARG A 59 -2.00 -3.55 7.72
CA ARG A 59 -1.40 -2.36 7.09
C ARG A 59 -0.51 -2.72 5.91
N GLY A 60 0.33 -3.75 6.06
CA GLY A 60 1.20 -4.24 5.00
C GLY A 60 0.44 -4.72 3.77
N TRP A 61 -0.65 -5.46 3.96
CA TRP A 61 -1.55 -5.85 2.87
C TRP A 61 -2.21 -4.64 2.20
N ALA A 62 -2.65 -3.65 2.99
CA ALA A 62 -3.25 -2.45 2.41
C ALA A 62 -2.26 -1.66 1.56
N ALA A 63 -0.99 -1.58 1.98
CA ALA A 63 0.07 -0.99 1.18
C ALA A 63 0.27 -1.74 -0.15
N GLU A 64 0.29 -3.07 -0.11
CA GLU A 64 0.44 -3.92 -1.29
C GLU A 64 -0.70 -3.71 -2.29
N ALA A 65 -1.95 -3.74 -1.82
CA ALA A 65 -3.11 -3.45 -2.66
C ALA A 65 -3.08 -2.03 -3.25
N LEU A 66 -2.61 -1.03 -2.50
CA LEU A 66 -2.40 0.33 -3.03
C LEU A 66 -1.35 0.34 -4.15
N GLY A 67 -0.28 -0.45 -4.01
CA GLY A 67 0.73 -0.65 -5.06
C GLY A 67 0.13 -1.30 -6.32
N ASP A 68 -0.64 -2.37 -6.15
CA ASP A 68 -1.26 -3.13 -7.24
C ASP A 68 -2.31 -2.31 -8.02
N ILE A 69 -3.11 -1.51 -7.30
CA ILE A 69 -4.09 -0.59 -7.89
C ILE A 69 -3.35 0.53 -8.62
N GLY A 70 -2.30 1.08 -8.00
CA GLY A 70 -1.54 2.19 -8.54
C GLY A 70 -2.35 3.50 -8.65
N GLY A 71 -1.86 4.41 -9.49
CA GLY A 71 -2.42 5.76 -9.63
C GLY A 71 -1.92 6.75 -8.58
N GLN A 72 -2.08 8.03 -8.89
CA GLN A 72 -1.46 9.14 -8.14
C GLN A 72 -1.78 9.07 -6.64
N GLN A 73 -3.07 8.93 -6.28
CA GLN A 73 -3.50 8.93 -4.90
C GLN A 73 -2.95 7.75 -4.09
N ALA A 74 -2.84 6.56 -4.70
CA ALA A 74 -2.30 5.38 -4.03
C ALA A 74 -0.78 5.52 -3.81
N VAL A 75 -0.06 5.99 -4.83
CA VAL A 75 1.39 6.23 -4.71
C VAL A 75 1.70 7.34 -3.71
N ASP A 76 0.94 8.43 -3.69
CA ASP A 76 1.11 9.50 -2.71
C ASP A 76 0.90 9.00 -1.27
N ALA A 77 -0.08 8.11 -1.07
CA ALA A 77 -0.29 7.47 0.22
C ALA A 77 0.90 6.60 0.64
N LEU A 78 1.47 5.82 -0.28
CA LEU A 78 2.67 5.02 -0.04
C LEU A 78 3.89 5.90 0.28
N ILE A 79 4.11 6.99 -0.46
CA ILE A 79 5.18 7.95 -0.18
C ILE A 79 5.03 8.55 1.22
N ASN A 80 3.83 8.97 1.60
CA ASN A 80 3.55 9.46 2.97
C ASN A 80 3.80 8.37 4.03
N GLY A 81 3.59 7.11 3.65
CA GLY A 81 3.92 5.93 4.43
C GLY A 81 5.39 5.85 4.88
N LEU A 82 6.32 6.42 4.11
CA LEU A 82 7.75 6.43 4.42
C LEU A 82 8.10 7.32 5.62
N TYR A 83 7.32 8.38 5.86
CA TYR A 83 7.58 9.39 6.88
C TYR A 83 6.72 9.21 8.14
N SER A 84 5.57 8.55 8.01
CA SER A 84 4.65 8.33 9.13
C SER A 84 5.22 7.37 10.19
N HIS A 85 4.57 7.30 11.36
CA HIS A 85 4.91 6.38 12.46
C HIS A 85 4.59 4.91 12.15
N GLN A 86 4.73 4.49 10.89
CA GLN A 86 4.60 3.09 10.51
C GLN A 86 5.72 2.27 11.18
N PRO A 87 5.41 1.05 11.65
CA PRO A 87 6.41 0.10 12.09
C PRO A 87 7.45 -0.15 10.99
N GLY A 88 8.70 -0.39 11.37
CA GLY A 88 9.80 -0.62 10.41
C GLY A 88 9.51 -1.73 9.39
N SER A 89 8.77 -2.78 9.78
CA SER A 89 8.33 -3.85 8.88
C SER A 89 7.36 -3.38 7.79
N VAL A 90 6.39 -2.53 8.14
CA VAL A 90 5.44 -1.94 7.19
C VAL A 90 6.16 -0.96 6.27
N ARG A 91 7.06 -0.13 6.82
CA ARG A 91 7.87 0.82 6.05
C ARG A 91 8.76 0.12 5.02
N GLY A 92 9.41 -0.98 5.40
CA GLY A 92 10.19 -1.78 4.47
C GLY A 92 9.38 -2.28 3.29
N ARG A 93 8.18 -2.78 3.57
CA ARG A 93 7.27 -3.22 2.51
C ARG A 93 6.84 -2.08 1.59
N VAL A 94 6.59 -0.88 2.13
CA VAL A 94 6.29 0.30 1.32
C VAL A 94 7.45 0.64 0.39
N VAL A 95 8.70 0.58 0.88
CA VAL A 95 9.88 0.83 0.07
C VAL A 95 10.00 -0.19 -1.07
N GLU A 96 9.85 -1.47 -0.76
CA GLU A 96 9.84 -2.56 -1.75
C GLU A 96 8.75 -2.36 -2.82
N ILE A 97 7.53 -2.03 -2.40
CA ILE A 97 6.41 -1.76 -3.32
C ILE A 97 6.75 -0.60 -4.25
N LEU A 98 7.29 0.51 -3.74
CA LEU A 98 7.65 1.68 -4.55
C LEU A 98 8.75 1.36 -5.58
N GLY A 99 9.70 0.49 -5.21
CA GLY A 99 10.71 -0.05 -6.13
C GLY A 99 10.08 -0.92 -7.23
N ASN A 100 9.28 -1.91 -6.83
CA ASN A 100 8.63 -2.87 -7.74
C ASN A 100 7.71 -2.19 -8.76
N ILE A 101 6.92 -1.19 -8.34
CA ILE A 101 6.06 -0.43 -9.27
C ILE A 101 6.82 0.65 -10.04
N ARG A 102 8.14 0.78 -9.82
CA ARG A 102 9.03 1.78 -10.42
C ARG A 102 8.50 3.21 -10.27
N ALA A 103 8.05 3.56 -9.05
CA ALA A 103 7.46 4.87 -8.75
C ALA A 103 8.51 5.99 -8.79
N THR A 104 8.77 6.57 -9.96
CA THR A 104 9.75 7.65 -10.15
C THR A 104 9.44 8.88 -9.28
N GLN A 105 8.17 9.17 -9.02
CA GLN A 105 7.74 10.22 -8.10
C GLN A 105 8.17 10.00 -6.64
N ALA A 106 8.51 8.76 -6.25
CA ALA A 106 8.98 8.44 -4.91
C ALA A 106 10.49 8.66 -4.73
N VAL A 107 11.26 8.89 -5.80
CA VAL A 107 12.72 9.03 -5.75
C VAL A 107 13.19 10.08 -4.73
N PRO A 108 12.63 11.31 -4.66
CA PRO A 108 13.06 12.27 -3.64
C PRO A 108 12.83 11.77 -2.22
N ALA A 109 11.75 11.04 -1.99
CA ALA A 109 11.43 10.49 -0.69
C ALA A 109 12.35 9.32 -0.32
N LEU A 110 12.63 8.43 -1.28
CA LEU A 110 13.55 7.32 -1.09
C LEU A 110 14.98 7.80 -0.84
N ILE A 111 15.45 8.86 -1.52
CA ILE A 111 16.74 9.51 -1.22
C ILE A 111 16.76 10.04 0.22
N THR A 112 15.68 10.70 0.66
CA THR A 112 15.57 11.21 2.03
C THR A 112 15.65 10.07 3.05
N VAL A 113 14.93 8.97 2.83
CA VAL A 113 14.98 7.77 3.67
C VAL A 113 16.39 7.17 3.67
N PHE A 114 17.02 7.02 2.51
CA PHE A 114 18.38 6.52 2.36
C PHE A 114 19.40 7.35 3.15
N GLN A 115 19.26 8.67 3.18
CA GLN A 115 20.24 9.56 3.83
C GLN A 115 20.01 9.73 5.33
N THR A 116 18.74 9.78 5.77
CA THR A 116 18.40 10.30 7.10
C THR A 116 17.84 9.25 8.06
N HIS A 117 17.41 8.09 7.57
CA HIS A 117 16.75 7.11 8.43
C HIS A 117 17.73 6.48 9.42
N GLN A 118 17.31 6.37 10.68
CA GLN A 118 18.16 5.87 11.78
C GLN A 118 18.51 4.38 11.60
N GLU A 119 17.53 3.56 11.23
CA GLU A 119 17.71 2.13 11.00
C GLU A 119 18.45 1.85 9.67
N MET A 120 19.60 1.19 9.76
CA MET A 120 20.42 0.80 8.60
C MET A 120 19.66 -0.07 7.60
N LYS A 121 18.81 -0.98 8.10
CA LYS A 121 18.00 -1.87 7.26
C LYS A 121 17.07 -1.10 6.33
N VAL A 122 16.44 -0.05 6.86
CA VAL A 122 15.54 0.82 6.09
C VAL A 122 16.29 1.64 5.04
N ARG A 123 17.51 2.10 5.34
CA ARG A 123 18.37 2.74 4.34
C ARG A 123 18.74 1.76 3.22
N GLY A 124 19.06 0.51 3.57
CA GLY A 124 19.37 -0.55 2.60
C GLY A 124 18.23 -0.80 1.62
N TRP A 125 17.00 -0.95 2.13
CA TRP A 125 15.81 -1.07 1.28
C TRP A 125 15.61 0.13 0.36
N ALA A 126 15.85 1.35 0.85
CA ALA A 126 15.70 2.54 0.02
C ALA A 126 16.73 2.58 -1.13
N ALA A 127 17.96 2.11 -0.89
CA ALA A 127 18.97 1.99 -1.93
C ALA A 127 18.59 0.95 -3.00
N GLU A 128 18.04 -0.20 -2.58
CA GLU A 128 17.54 -1.25 -3.47
C GLU A 128 16.41 -0.72 -4.35
N ALA A 129 15.38 -0.11 -3.74
CA ALA A 129 14.26 0.47 -4.48
C ALA A 129 14.70 1.57 -5.47
N LEU A 130 15.69 2.40 -5.11
CA LEU A 130 16.27 3.38 -6.04
C LEU A 130 16.97 2.70 -7.23
N GLY A 131 17.64 1.57 -6.99
CA GLY A 131 18.21 0.73 -8.04
C GLY A 131 17.14 0.15 -8.97
N ASP A 132 16.06 -0.39 -8.42
CA ASP A 132 14.94 -0.97 -9.18
C ASP A 132 14.23 0.07 -10.05
N ILE A 133 14.10 1.31 -9.56
CA ILE A 133 13.51 2.44 -10.30
C ILE A 133 14.45 2.91 -11.44
N GLY A 134 15.76 2.89 -11.21
CA GLY A 134 16.76 3.42 -12.14
C GLY A 134 17.28 2.44 -13.19
N GLY A 135 17.04 1.12 -13.01
CA GLY A 135 17.42 0.06 -13.95
C GLY A 135 16.29 -0.48 -14.81
#